data_AF-A0A967BEW5-F1
#
_entry.id   AF-A0A967BEW5-F1
#
_cell.length_a   1.000
_cell.length_b   1.000
_cell.length_c   1.000
_cell.angle_alpha   90.00
_cell.angle_beta   90.00
_cell.angle_gamma   90.00
#
_symmetry.space_group_name_H-M   'P 1'
#
loop_
_entity.id
_entity.type
_entity.pdbx_description
1 polymer ?
#
loop_
_entity_poly.entity_id
_entity_poly.type
_entity_poly.pdbx_seq_one_letter_code
_entity_poly.pdbx_strand_id
1 'polypeptide(L)'
;MRPGSFAFLILPALLAASCTQFPVIEDRVGEDVRDAPYMDLVPVETLRAGVPATQVTDTDITAVEARIARLRARAARLSGAVVDSQTRARMSQGVD
;
A
#
# COMPACT_ATOMS: atom_id res chain seq x y z
N MET A 1 -24.64 -25.98 4.05
CA MET A 1 -23.40 -25.81 4.83
C MET A 1 -23.16 -24.32 4.99
N ARG A 2 -23.24 -23.77 6.21
CA ARG A 2 -23.25 -22.32 6.45
C ARG A 2 -21.81 -21.78 6.36
N PRO A 3 -21.49 -20.87 5.43
CA PRO A 3 -20.12 -20.37 5.23
C PRO A 3 -19.54 -19.66 6.47
N GLY A 4 -20.40 -19.21 7.39
CA GLY A 4 -19.97 -18.57 8.65
C GLY A 4 -19.24 -19.49 9.64
N SER A 5 -19.53 -20.79 9.65
CA SER A 5 -18.86 -21.74 10.56
C SER A 5 -17.43 -22.03 10.13
N PHE A 6 -17.17 -22.01 8.81
CA PHE A 6 -15.81 -22.17 8.27
C PHE A 6 -14.97 -20.90 8.51
N ALA A 7 -15.56 -19.72 8.32
CA ALA A 7 -14.89 -18.44 8.60
C ALA A 7 -14.48 -18.28 10.07
N PHE A 8 -15.30 -18.79 11.00
CA PHE A 8 -15.02 -18.73 12.44
C PHE A 8 -13.81 -19.58 12.87
N LEU A 9 -13.54 -20.69 12.16
CA LEU A 9 -12.37 -21.54 12.42
C LEU A 9 -11.09 -21.08 11.72
N ILE A 10 -11.22 -20.43 10.55
CA ILE A 10 -10.08 -19.97 9.75
C ILE A 10 -9.36 -18.79 10.41
N LEU A 11 -10.10 -17.83 10.97
CA LEU A 11 -9.53 -16.63 11.56
C LEU A 11 -8.48 -16.91 12.67
N PRO A 12 -8.76 -17.71 13.72
CA PRO A 12 -7.77 -17.98 14.76
C PRO A 12 -6.55 -18.77 14.25
N ALA A 13 -6.72 -19.62 13.23
CA ALA A 13 -5.61 -20.36 12.63
C ALA A 13 -4.62 -19.44 11.90
N LEU A 14 -5.10 -18.38 11.22
CA LEU A 14 -4.22 -17.39 10.59
C LEU A 14 -3.49 -16.53 11.63
N LEU A 15 -4.14 -16.15 12.73
CA LEU A 15 -3.49 -15.39 13.81
C LEU A 15 -2.41 -16.21 14.52
N ALA A 16 -2.59 -17.53 14.66
CA ALA A 16 -1.57 -18.41 15.20
C ALA A 16 -0.37 -18.57 14.26
N ALA A 17 -0.59 -18.60 12.94
CA ALA A 17 0.48 -18.72 11.95
C ALA A 17 1.31 -17.44 11.77
N SER A 18 0.80 -16.27 12.17
CA SER A 18 1.55 -15.01 12.12
C SER A 18 2.36 -14.70 13.39
N CYS A 19 2.11 -15.41 14.49
CA CYS A 19 2.92 -15.32 15.72
C CYS A 19 3.99 -16.43 15.79
N THR A 20 4.55 -16.84 14.65
CA THR A 20 5.66 -17.79 14.65
C THR A 20 6.95 -17.10 15.10
N GLN A 21 7.72 -17.79 15.94
CA GLN A 21 9.04 -17.33 16.35
C GLN A 21 9.90 -17.15 15.10
N PHE A 22 10.49 -15.94 14.93
CA PHE A 22 11.49 -15.72 13.89
C PHE A 22 12.55 -16.82 14.01
N PRO A 23 12.88 -17.53 12.91
CA PRO A 23 13.85 -18.62 12.98
C PRO A 23 15.17 -18.06 13.50
N VAL A 24 15.80 -18.74 14.45
CA VAL A 24 17.14 -18.40 14.93
C VAL A 24 18.08 -18.59 13.74
N ILE A 25 18.44 -17.51 13.06
CA ILE A 25 19.40 -17.51 11.94
C ILE A 25 20.83 -17.55 12.47
N GLU A 26 21.00 -17.23 13.75
CA GLU A 26 22.28 -17.08 14.43
C GLU A 26 23.12 -18.36 14.40
N ASP A 27 22.48 -19.54 14.49
CA ASP A 27 23.17 -20.85 14.44
C ASP A 27 23.60 -21.23 13.01
N ARG A 28 23.12 -20.50 11.98
CA ARG A 28 23.43 -20.75 10.57
C ARG A 28 24.46 -19.79 9.99
N VAL A 29 24.82 -18.75 10.73
CA VAL A 29 25.87 -17.80 10.34
C VAL A 29 27.17 -18.26 10.99
N GLY A 30 28.06 -18.84 10.19
CA GLY A 30 29.39 -19.25 10.64
C GLY A 30 30.18 -18.07 11.22
N GLU A 31 31.10 -18.37 12.14
CA GLU A 31 32.00 -17.39 12.78
C GLU A 31 32.73 -16.53 11.73
N ASP A 32 33.12 -17.16 10.62
CA ASP A 32 33.78 -16.55 9.47
C ASP A 32 32.95 -15.46 8.77
N VAL A 33 31.62 -15.58 8.80
CA VAL A 33 30.69 -14.59 8.23
C VAL A 33 30.42 -13.47 9.24
N ARG A 34 30.49 -13.73 10.55
CA ARG A 34 30.27 -12.73 11.60
C ARG A 34 31.37 -11.69 11.65
N ASP A 35 32.62 -12.13 11.46
CA ASP A 35 33.80 -11.27 11.43
C ASP A 35 34.19 -10.84 10.00
N ALA A 36 33.38 -11.19 9.00
CA ALA A 36 33.64 -10.81 7.62
C ALA A 36 33.62 -9.27 7.49
N PRO A 37 34.56 -8.68 6.72
CA PRO A 37 34.51 -7.27 6.43
C PRO A 37 33.19 -6.92 5.73
N TYR A 38 32.64 -5.77 6.09
CA TYR A 38 31.46 -5.24 5.41
C TYR A 38 31.76 -5.06 3.92
N MET A 39 30.76 -5.25 3.06
CA MET A 39 30.98 -5.14 1.63
C MET A 39 31.45 -3.74 1.21
N ASP A 40 32.30 -3.68 0.19
CA ASP A 40 32.68 -2.41 -0.41
C ASP A 40 31.46 -1.72 -1.02
N LEU A 41 31.30 -0.44 -0.70
CA LEU A 41 30.23 0.37 -1.26
C LEU A 41 30.56 0.71 -2.71
N VAL A 42 29.72 0.24 -3.63
CA VAL A 42 29.80 0.60 -5.04
C VAL A 42 29.01 1.89 -5.31
N PRO A 43 29.50 2.81 -6.17
CA PRO A 43 28.76 4.00 -6.55
C PRO A 43 27.39 3.66 -7.15
N VAL A 44 26.36 4.44 -6.82
CA VAL A 44 24.99 4.18 -7.31
C VAL A 44 24.88 4.19 -8.83
N GLU A 45 25.80 4.88 -9.51
CA GLU A 45 25.85 4.99 -10.97
C GLU A 45 26.24 3.66 -11.62
N THR A 46 27.11 2.87 -10.98
CA THR A 46 27.49 1.55 -11.48
C THR A 46 26.34 0.56 -11.35
N LEU A 47 25.55 0.68 -10.29
CA LEU A 47 24.33 -0.13 -10.11
C LEU A 47 23.27 0.23 -11.15
N ARG A 48 23.07 1.53 -11.40
CA ARG A 48 22.12 2.03 -12.41
C ARG A 48 22.46 1.58 -13.83
N ALA A 49 23.74 1.48 -14.18
CA ALA A 49 24.17 1.07 -15.52
C ALA A 49 23.71 -0.37 -15.87
N GLY A 50 23.54 -1.24 -14.87
CA GLY A 50 23.06 -2.61 -15.05
C GLY A 50 21.54 -2.76 -14.97
N VAL A 51 20.81 -1.69 -14.61
CA VAL A 51 19.35 -1.73 -14.50
C VAL A 51 18.75 -1.33 -15.85
N PRO A 52 17.94 -2.18 -16.49
CA PRO A 52 17.24 -1.78 -17.70
C PRO A 52 16.36 -0.57 -17.40
N ALA A 53 16.42 0.45 -18.27
CA ALA A 53 15.59 1.63 -18.11
C ALA A 53 14.12 1.20 -18.02
N THR A 54 13.40 1.71 -17.01
CA THR A 54 11.96 1.52 -16.91
C THR A 54 11.32 2.15 -18.14
N GLN A 55 10.81 1.31 -19.03
CA GLN A 55 10.11 1.76 -20.23
C GLN A 55 8.65 1.95 -19.89
N VAL A 56 8.15 3.17 -20.09
CA VAL A 56 6.72 3.44 -20.09
C VAL A 56 6.15 2.78 -21.33
N THR A 57 5.25 1.83 -21.13
CA THR A 57 4.54 1.13 -22.21
C THR A 57 3.23 1.84 -22.54
N ASP A 58 2.65 1.54 -23.70
CA ASP A 58 1.30 2.01 -24.04
C ASP A 58 0.27 1.56 -22.99
N THR A 59 0.49 0.40 -22.37
CA THR A 59 -0.36 -0.10 -21.28
C THR A 59 -0.31 0.83 -20.07
N ASP A 60 0.87 1.35 -19.71
CA ASP A 60 1.01 2.30 -18.60
C ASP A 60 0.28 3.61 -18.88
N ILE A 61 0.34 4.10 -20.13
CA ILE A 61 -0.37 5.31 -20.56
C ILE A 61 -1.88 5.12 -20.39
N THR A 62 -2.44 4.03 -20.94
CA THR A 62 -3.89 3.76 -20.82
C THR A 62 -4.34 3.60 -19.37
N ALA A 63 -3.53 2.99 -18.51
CA ALA A 63 -3.82 2.85 -17.08
C ALA A 63 -3.87 4.21 -16.36
N VAL A 64 -2.96 5.13 -16.71
CA VAL A 64 -2.93 6.50 -16.20
C VAL A 64 -4.14 7.29 -16.68
N GLU A 65 -4.49 7.22 -17.96
CA GLU A 65 -5.67 7.89 -18.52
C GLU A 65 -6.97 7.43 -17.86
N ALA A 66 -7.14 6.12 -17.69
CA ALA A 66 -8.29 5.54 -16.98
C ALA A 66 -8.37 6.04 -15.54
N ARG A 67 -7.22 6.16 -14.84
CA ARG A 67 -7.17 6.74 -13.50
C ARG A 67 -7.57 8.21 -13.50
N ILE A 68 -7.08 9.01 -14.44
CA ILE A 68 -7.45 10.43 -14.58
C ILE A 68 -8.96 10.57 -14.77
N ALA A 69 -9.56 9.76 -15.65
CA ALA A 69 -11.00 9.79 -15.90
C ALA A 69 -11.81 9.49 -14.61
N ARG A 70 -11.43 8.44 -13.86
CA ARG A 70 -12.07 8.11 -12.58
C ARG A 70 -11.94 9.23 -11.55
N LEU A 71 -10.77 9.88 -11.47
CA LEU A 71 -10.55 10.99 -10.53
C LEU A 71 -11.40 12.21 -10.89
N ARG A 72 -11.49 12.57 -12.19
CA ARG A 72 -12.36 13.65 -12.66
C ARG A 72 -13.84 13.37 -12.37
N ALA A 73 -14.30 12.15 -12.62
CA ALA A 73 -15.68 11.74 -12.31
C ALA A 73 -15.96 11.81 -10.80
N ARG A 74 -15.01 11.38 -9.96
CA ARG A 74 -15.13 11.50 -8.51
C ARG A 74 -15.17 12.96 -8.07
N ALA A 75 -14.31 13.82 -8.62
CA ALA A 75 -14.29 15.24 -8.31
C ALA A 75 -15.64 15.87 -8.66
N ALA A 76 -16.19 15.61 -9.85
CA ALA A 76 -17.51 16.11 -10.25
C ALA A 76 -18.63 15.73 -9.26
N ARG A 77 -18.58 14.51 -8.70
CA ARG A 77 -19.52 14.08 -7.65
C ARG A 77 -19.31 14.79 -6.32
N LEU A 78 -18.08 15.16 -5.99
CA LEU A 78 -17.72 15.79 -4.72
C LEU A 78 -17.83 17.33 -4.75
N SER A 79 -17.77 17.95 -5.93
CA SER A 79 -17.83 19.41 -6.09
C SER A 79 -19.21 20.02 -5.80
N GLY A 80 -20.23 19.22 -5.49
CA GLY A 80 -21.53 19.71 -5.06
C GLY A 80 -21.48 20.37 -3.68
N ALA A 81 -22.45 21.24 -3.40
CA ALA A 81 -22.59 21.82 -2.07
C ALA A 81 -22.94 20.71 -1.06
N VAL A 82 -22.04 20.44 -0.11
CA VAL A 82 -22.22 19.45 0.97
C VAL A 82 -23.39 19.85 1.90
N VAL A 83 -23.64 21.15 1.99
CA VAL A 83 -24.75 21.73 2.74
C VAL A 83 -25.68 22.40 1.75
N ASP A 84 -26.92 21.93 1.68
CA ASP A 84 -27.95 22.57 0.86
C ASP A 84 -28.23 24.01 1.33
N SER A 85 -28.82 24.82 0.45
CA SER A 85 -29.03 26.24 0.71
C SER A 85 -29.94 26.50 1.92
N GLN A 86 -30.93 25.63 2.15
CA GLN A 86 -31.85 25.75 3.29
C GLN A 86 -31.13 25.45 4.61
N THR A 87 -30.35 24.37 4.66
CA THR A 87 -29.53 24.03 5.83
C THR A 87 -28.50 25.12 6.11
N ARG A 88 -27.87 25.68 5.08
CA ARG A 88 -26.93 26.80 5.22
C ARG A 88 -27.59 28.05 5.81
N ALA A 89 -28.80 28.39 5.36
CA ALA A 89 -29.57 29.51 5.90
C ALA A 89 -29.89 29.32 7.39
N ARG A 90 -30.29 28.11 7.79
CA ARG A 90 -30.51 27.77 9.20
C ARG A 90 -29.24 27.91 10.04
N MET A 91 -28.11 27.42 9.55
CA MET A 91 -26.82 27.56 10.25
C MET A 91 -26.43 29.04 10.43
N SER A 92 -26.70 29.90 9.44
CA SER A 92 -26.44 31.33 9.56
C SER A 92 -27.37 32.08 10.50
N GLN A 93 -28.57 31.56 10.77
CA GLN A 93 -29.51 32.14 11.73
C GLN A 93 -29.13 31.85 13.18
N GLY A 94 -28.38 30.79 13.46
CA GLY A 94 -27.98 30.42 14.82
C GLY A 94 -29.13 29.80 15.64
N VAL A 95 -28.91 29.61 16.94
CA VAL A 95 -29.94 29.16 17.89
C VAL A 95 -29.94 30.18 19.03
N ASP A 96 -31.10 30.79 19.27
CA ASP A 96 -31.35 31.72 20.39
C ASP A 96 -31.64 30.98 21.70
#